data_AF-I9RAY7-F1
#
_entry.id   AF-I9RAY7-F1
#
_cell.length_a   1.000
_cell.length_b   1.000
_cell.length_c   1.000
_cell.angle_alpha   90.00
_cell.angle_beta   90.00
_cell.angle_gamma   90.00
#
_symmetry.space_group_name_H-M   'P 1'
#
loop_
_entity.id
_entity.type
_entity.pdbx_description
1 polymer ?
#
loop_
_entity_poly.entity_id
_entity_poly.type
_entity_poly.pdbx_seq_one_letter_code
_entity_poly.pdbx_strand_id
1 'polypeptide(L)'
;MSYIPNLTALPLHEILLDNGYVINKNKHSKNNPCLKHENEEGSLVIFKNQNKDGSISYTYKETHTDKVGNIITFCKDRNISVEDLLAGKLEGYRNKKDTLQARDNSSENNEEIQKIINEFKNLKPYDLQNATLIKKRGIDTKLLEPYKEHLKTDNFNNLILATYLAFENKNLNVIPIHQCGINKRLNTPLSTDKEGNIRATN
;
A
#
# COMPACT_ATOMS: atom_id res chain seq x y z
N MET A 1 -9.62 27.94 25.50
CA MET A 1 -8.89 27.31 24.38
C MET A 1 -8.84 28.28 23.22
N SER A 2 -7.65 28.76 22.87
CA SER A 2 -7.45 29.46 21.60
C SER A 2 -7.67 28.45 20.47
N TYR A 3 -8.56 28.75 19.53
CA TYR A 3 -8.78 27.89 18.37
C TYR A 3 -7.50 27.86 17.52
N ILE A 4 -6.88 26.68 17.41
CA ILE A 4 -5.75 26.46 16.50
C ILE A 4 -6.32 25.87 15.20
N PRO A 5 -6.39 26.63 14.10
CA PRO A 5 -6.91 26.11 12.84
C PRO A 5 -5.96 25.05 12.26
N ASN A 6 -6.55 24.08 11.55
CA ASN A 6 -5.85 23.10 10.71
C ASN A 6 -4.84 22.20 11.44
N LEU A 7 -5.13 21.82 12.69
CA LEU A 7 -4.28 20.92 13.48
C LEU A 7 -3.95 19.60 12.76
N THR A 8 -4.92 19.05 12.02
CA THR A 8 -4.72 17.79 11.29
C THR A 8 -3.74 17.91 10.13
N ALA A 9 -3.40 19.13 9.68
CA ALA A 9 -2.40 19.36 8.64
C ALA A 9 -0.96 19.45 9.20
N LEU A 10 -0.78 19.41 10.53
CA LEU A 10 0.55 19.45 11.13
C LEU A 10 1.24 18.08 11.02
N PRO A 11 2.57 18.03 10.78
CA PRO A 11 3.33 16.81 10.60
C PRO A 11 3.39 16.00 11.89
N LEU A 12 2.40 15.13 12.10
CA LEU A 12 2.20 14.40 13.37
C LEU A 12 3.45 13.61 13.79
N HIS A 13 4.15 12.97 12.85
CA HIS A 13 5.37 12.24 13.16
C HIS A 13 6.48 13.13 13.77
N GLU A 14 6.68 14.34 13.26
CA GLU A 14 7.67 15.28 13.80
C GLU A 14 7.29 15.75 15.20
N ILE A 15 5.99 16.01 15.42
CA ILE A 15 5.48 16.40 16.74
C ILE A 15 5.72 15.26 17.74
N LEU A 16 5.41 14.02 17.38
CA LEU A 16 5.58 12.87 18.27
C LEU A 16 7.06 12.59 18.57
N LEU A 17 7.96 12.72 17.57
CA LEU A 17 9.40 12.59 17.77
C LEU A 17 9.94 13.62 18.77
N ASP A 18 9.47 14.86 18.70
CA ASP A 18 9.80 15.91 19.68
C ASP A 18 9.23 15.64 21.08
N ASN A 19 8.22 14.77 21.19
CA ASN A 19 7.55 14.39 22.43
C ASN A 19 7.97 12.98 22.91
N GLY A 20 9.20 12.56 22.62
CA GLY A 20 9.79 11.35 23.19
C GLY A 20 9.44 10.04 22.48
N TYR A 21 8.64 10.07 21.41
CA TYR A 21 8.49 8.89 20.55
C TYR A 21 9.79 8.63 19.78
N VAL A 22 10.04 7.36 19.49
CA VAL A 22 11.20 6.93 18.70
C VAL A 22 10.77 6.08 17.52
N ILE A 23 11.57 6.10 16.45
CA ILE A 23 11.33 5.27 15.26
C ILE A 23 11.51 3.78 15.61
N ASN A 24 10.48 2.99 15.30
CA ASN A 24 10.56 1.54 15.29
C ASN A 24 11.27 1.06 14.02
N LYS A 25 12.60 0.95 14.10
CA LYS A 25 13.49 0.60 12.97
C LYS A 25 13.09 -0.68 12.22
N ASN A 26 12.42 -1.62 12.88
CA ASN A 26 12.05 -2.91 12.28
C ASN A 26 10.73 -2.89 11.51
N LYS A 27 9.88 -1.88 11.71
CA LYS A 27 8.51 -1.85 11.20
C LYS A 27 8.15 -0.56 10.44
N HIS A 28 9.05 0.41 10.37
CA HIS A 28 8.82 1.64 9.63
C HIS A 28 9.11 1.50 8.13
N SER A 29 8.49 2.34 7.32
CA SER A 29 8.89 2.52 5.92
C SER A 29 9.21 3.99 5.63
N LYS A 30 9.83 4.26 4.49
CA LYS A 30 10.22 5.62 4.07
C LYS A 30 9.07 6.62 4.14
N ASN A 31 7.87 6.21 3.73
CA ASN A 31 6.70 7.10 3.64
C ASN A 31 5.71 6.92 4.81
N ASN A 32 5.87 5.87 5.62
CA ASN A 32 4.99 5.61 6.77
C ASN A 32 5.85 5.27 7.99
N PRO A 33 6.32 6.29 8.74
CA PRO A 33 7.12 6.05 9.91
C PRO A 33 6.27 5.34 10.96
N CYS A 34 6.85 4.30 11.57
CA CYS A 34 6.26 3.58 12.68
C CYS A 34 6.96 4.06 13.95
N LEU A 35 6.22 4.71 14.84
CA LEU A 35 6.72 5.33 16.06
C LEU A 35 6.30 4.49 17.26
N LYS A 36 7.17 4.38 18.27
CA LYS A 36 6.87 3.73 19.54
C LYS A 36 7.24 4.65 20.69
N HIS A 37 6.56 4.48 21.81
CA HIS A 37 6.86 5.16 23.06
C HIS A 37 7.05 4.11 24.15
N GLU A 38 7.94 4.36 25.11
CA GLU A 38 8.25 3.38 26.16
C GLU A 38 7.05 3.10 27.09
N ASN A 39 6.21 4.12 27.31
CA ASN A 39 5.04 4.04 28.19
C ASN A 39 3.75 3.62 27.47
N GLU A 40 3.84 3.15 26.22
CA GLU A 40 2.67 2.77 25.43
C GLU A 40 2.81 1.38 24.84
N GLU A 41 1.70 0.64 24.83
CA GLU A 41 1.65 -0.65 24.16
C GLU A 41 1.54 -0.47 22.64
N GLY A 42 2.38 -1.21 21.90
CA GLY A 42 2.38 -1.21 20.45
C GLY A 42 3.14 -0.04 19.82
N SER A 43 2.72 0.35 18.62
CA SER A 43 3.34 1.41 17.84
C SER A 43 2.28 2.16 17.04
N LEU A 44 2.62 3.35 16.57
CA LEU A 44 1.80 4.22 15.75
C LEU A 44 2.40 4.29 14.34
N VAL A 45 1.68 3.81 13.35
CA VAL A 45 2.07 4.00 11.94
C VAL A 45 1.46 5.31 11.47
N ILE A 46 2.31 6.26 11.06
CA ILE A 46 1.87 7.59 10.62
C ILE A 46 1.66 7.61 9.11
N PHE A 47 0.59 8.27 8.68
CA PHE A 47 0.25 8.48 7.28
C PHE A 47 0.09 9.96 6.99
N LYS A 48 0.67 10.41 5.88
CA LYS A 48 0.36 11.68 5.24
C LYS A 48 -0.64 11.40 4.13
N ASN A 49 -1.76 12.12 4.11
CA ASN A 49 -2.84 11.92 3.17
C ASN A 49 -3.11 13.21 2.41
N GLN A 50 -3.40 13.09 1.13
CA GLN A 50 -4.01 14.13 0.32
C GLN A 50 -5.51 13.88 0.30
N ASN A 51 -6.27 14.86 0.79
CA ASN A 51 -7.72 14.84 0.80
C ASN A 51 -8.25 15.17 -0.60
N LYS A 52 -9.55 14.92 -0.84
CA LYS A 52 -10.19 15.13 -2.15
C LYS A 52 -10.11 16.58 -2.65
N ASP A 53 -10.08 17.53 -1.73
CA ASP A 53 -9.93 18.97 -2.02
C ASP A 53 -8.47 19.40 -2.23
N GLY A 54 -7.53 18.45 -2.23
CA GLY A 54 -6.09 18.69 -2.35
C GLY A 54 -5.41 19.08 -1.04
N SER A 55 -6.16 19.27 0.06
CA SER A 55 -5.57 19.59 1.36
C SER A 55 -4.79 18.40 1.94
N ILE A 56 -3.82 18.67 2.81
CA ILE A 56 -3.00 17.65 3.45
C ILE A 56 -3.49 17.37 4.87
N SER A 57 -3.51 16.10 5.26
CA SER A 57 -3.75 15.68 6.64
C SER A 57 -2.82 14.57 7.09
N TYR A 58 -2.54 14.51 8.39
CA TYR A 58 -1.75 13.46 9.03
C TYR A 58 -2.64 12.64 9.96
N THR A 59 -2.53 11.32 9.83
CA THR A 59 -3.23 10.35 10.68
C THR A 59 -2.25 9.32 11.22
N TYR A 60 -2.66 8.60 12.25
CA TYR A 60 -1.96 7.44 12.76
C TYR A 60 -2.87 6.22 12.77
N LYS A 61 -2.26 5.03 12.75
CA LYS A 61 -2.90 3.75 13.09
C LYS A 61 -2.13 3.05 14.20
N GLU A 62 -2.83 2.67 15.26
CA GLU A 62 -2.30 1.85 16.34
C GLU A 62 -2.13 0.39 15.89
N THR A 63 -0.95 -0.18 16.11
CA THR A 63 -0.67 -1.56 15.68
C THR A 63 -1.31 -2.63 16.57
N HIS A 64 -1.77 -2.28 17.77
CA HIS A 64 -2.30 -3.25 18.74
C HIS A 64 -3.84 -3.28 18.77
N THR A 65 -4.51 -2.19 18.37
CA THR A 65 -5.98 -2.06 18.34
C THR A 65 -6.57 -1.82 16.95
N ASP A 66 -5.73 -1.62 15.93
CA ASP A 66 -6.10 -1.10 14.61
C ASP A 66 -6.79 0.28 14.62
N LYS A 67 -6.86 0.97 15.77
CA LYS A 67 -7.48 2.28 15.91
C LYS A 67 -6.78 3.31 15.02
N VAL A 68 -7.58 4.10 14.30
CA VAL A 68 -7.10 5.20 13.47
C VAL A 68 -7.46 6.53 14.14
N GLY A 69 -6.52 7.46 14.16
CA GLY A 69 -6.73 8.79 14.74
C GLY A 69 -5.90 9.87 14.06
N ASN A 70 -6.06 11.10 14.53
CA ASN A 70 -5.23 12.25 14.18
C ASN A 70 -4.77 12.95 15.46
N ILE A 71 -4.10 14.09 15.36
CA ILE A 71 -3.59 14.83 16.52
C ILE A 71 -4.67 15.14 17.57
N ILE A 72 -5.92 15.40 17.16
CA ILE A 72 -7.02 15.72 18.09
C ILE A 72 -7.40 14.46 18.87
N THR A 73 -7.57 13.33 18.19
CA THR A 73 -7.86 12.04 18.81
C THR A 73 -6.71 11.62 19.74
N PHE A 74 -5.48 11.79 19.28
CA PHE A 74 -4.27 11.49 20.05
C PHE A 74 -4.27 12.21 21.40
N CYS A 75 -4.52 13.53 21.37
CA CYS A 75 -4.56 14.36 22.57
C CYS A 75 -5.69 13.93 23.51
N LYS A 76 -6.90 13.71 22.96
CA LYS A 76 -8.07 13.28 23.73
C LYS A 76 -7.82 11.94 24.44
N ASP A 77 -7.28 10.96 23.73
CA ASP A 77 -7.07 9.60 24.25
C ASP A 77 -6.01 9.57 25.37
N ARG A 78 -5.02 10.46 25.29
CA ARG A 78 -3.91 10.55 26.26
C ARG A 78 -4.15 11.58 27.35
N ASN A 79 -5.32 12.24 27.33
CA ASN A 79 -5.66 13.30 28.26
C ASN A 79 -4.58 14.41 28.34
N ILE A 80 -4.03 14.78 27.19
CA ILE A 80 -3.08 15.89 27.05
C ILE A 80 -3.72 17.03 26.25
N SER A 81 -3.33 18.27 26.54
CA SER A 81 -3.77 19.40 25.71
C SER A 81 -2.96 19.47 24.41
N VAL A 82 -3.55 20.09 23.38
CA VAL A 82 -2.85 20.32 22.11
C VAL A 82 -1.70 21.30 22.32
N GLU A 83 -1.90 22.30 23.17
CA GLU A 83 -0.92 23.31 23.53
C GLU A 83 0.32 22.67 24.19
N ASP A 84 0.12 21.72 25.11
CA ASP A 84 1.21 20.98 25.75
C ASP A 84 1.95 20.11 24.74
N LEU A 85 1.22 19.40 23.88
CA LEU A 85 1.82 18.55 22.84
C LEU A 85 2.66 19.37 21.85
N LEU A 86 2.21 20.56 21.48
CA LEU A 86 2.95 21.44 20.57
C LEU A 86 4.08 22.19 21.27
N ALA A 87 4.05 22.32 22.59
CA ALA A 87 5.07 22.94 23.43
C ALA A 87 5.59 24.30 22.90
N GLY A 88 4.68 25.15 22.40
CA GLY A 88 5.01 26.47 21.84
C GLY A 88 5.67 26.45 20.44
N LYS A 89 5.83 25.28 19.80
CA LYS A 89 6.50 25.12 18.49
C LYS A 89 5.54 25.13 17.29
N LEU A 90 4.31 25.62 17.44
CA LEU A 90 3.27 25.58 16.40
C LEU A 90 3.74 26.11 15.04
N GLU A 91 4.34 27.30 15.00
CA GLU A 91 4.83 27.90 13.75
C GLU A 91 6.04 27.14 13.17
N GLY A 92 6.82 26.47 14.02
CA GLY A 92 7.88 25.57 13.57
C GLY A 92 7.32 24.38 12.80
N TYR A 93 6.23 23.77 13.27
CA TYR A 93 5.59 22.64 12.59
C TYR A 93 4.85 23.05 11.32
N ARG A 94 4.21 24.22 11.29
CA ARG A 94 3.50 24.73 10.10
C ARG A 94 4.43 24.93 8.90
N ASN A 95 5.65 25.39 9.16
CA ASN A 95 6.63 25.69 8.12
C ASN A 95 7.54 24.49 7.82
N LYS A 96 7.39 23.37 8.53
CA LYS A 96 8.26 22.22 8.39
C LYS A 96 7.93 21.47 7.09
N LYS A 97 8.93 21.35 6.22
CA LYS A 97 8.88 20.43 5.08
C LYS A 97 9.32 19.06 5.56
N ASP A 98 8.37 18.17 5.83
CA ASP A 98 8.72 16.77 6.05
C ASP A 98 9.01 16.03 4.74
N THR A 99 9.58 14.83 4.89
CA THR A 99 9.98 13.96 3.78
C THR A 99 8.90 12.96 3.37
N LEU A 100 7.74 12.96 4.02
CA LEU A 100 6.68 11.99 3.73
C LEU A 100 5.96 12.37 2.43
N GLN A 101 5.72 11.36 1.60
CA GLN A 101 4.86 11.51 0.42
C GLN A 101 3.40 11.33 0.82
N ALA A 102 2.56 12.28 0.40
CA ALA A 102 1.13 12.20 0.65
C ALA A 102 0.53 11.05 -0.17
N ARG A 103 -0.22 10.17 0.50
CA ARG A 103 -1.04 9.17 -0.16
C ARG A 103 -2.24 9.87 -0.77
N ASP A 104 -2.41 9.72 -2.07
CA ASP A 104 -3.64 10.12 -2.72
C ASP A 104 -4.71 9.06 -2.44
N ASN A 105 -5.57 9.33 -1.45
CA ASN A 105 -6.70 8.46 -1.13
C ASN A 105 -7.94 8.82 -1.97
N SER A 106 -7.83 9.74 -2.95
CA SER A 106 -8.97 10.25 -3.70
C SER A 106 -9.48 9.31 -4.80
N SER A 107 -8.84 8.16 -5.04
CA SER A 107 -9.23 7.31 -6.16
C SER A 107 -9.28 5.80 -5.85
N GLU A 108 -10.52 5.28 -5.87
CA GLU A 108 -10.87 3.96 -6.41
C GLU A 108 -10.52 3.83 -7.94
N ASN A 109 -9.67 4.72 -8.46
CA ASN A 109 -9.17 4.83 -9.83
C ASN A 109 -7.66 5.09 -9.79
N ASN A 110 -6.93 4.22 -9.10
CA ASN A 110 -5.48 4.27 -9.11
C ASN A 110 -5.01 4.17 -10.57
N GLU A 111 -4.39 5.22 -11.11
CA GLU A 111 -3.89 5.22 -12.50
C GLU A 111 -3.01 4.01 -12.78
N GLU A 112 -2.29 3.54 -11.76
CA GLU A 112 -1.51 2.30 -11.80
C GLU A 112 -2.39 1.06 -12.01
N ILE A 113 -3.53 0.96 -11.33
CA ILE A 113 -4.50 -0.13 -11.53
C ILE A 113 -5.07 -0.08 -12.94
N GLN A 114 -5.41 1.10 -13.45
CA GLN A 114 -5.90 1.25 -14.83
C GLN A 114 -4.81 0.89 -15.86
N LYS A 115 -3.55 1.27 -15.60
CA LYS A 115 -2.39 0.84 -16.41
C LYS A 115 -2.26 -0.69 -16.42
N ILE A 116 -2.35 -1.33 -15.26
CA ILE A 116 -2.30 -2.80 -15.11
C ILE A 116 -3.45 -3.48 -15.88
N ILE A 117 -4.68 -2.98 -15.76
CA ILE A 117 -5.83 -3.51 -16.47
C ILE A 117 -5.63 -3.40 -17.99
N ASN A 118 -5.17 -2.23 -18.45
CA ASN A 118 -4.94 -1.97 -19.87
C ASN A 118 -3.76 -2.80 -20.41
N GLU A 119 -2.67 -2.92 -19.65
CA GLU A 119 -1.55 -3.80 -19.98
C GLU A 119 -2.04 -5.25 -20.18
N PHE A 120 -2.80 -5.78 -19.22
CA PHE A 120 -3.34 -7.14 -19.31
C PHE A 120 -4.26 -7.34 -20.51
N LYS A 121 -5.15 -6.38 -20.79
CA LYS A 121 -6.07 -6.42 -21.94
C LYS A 121 -5.33 -6.47 -23.27
N ASN A 122 -4.21 -5.75 -23.37
CA ASN A 122 -3.41 -5.66 -24.59
C ASN A 122 -2.50 -6.87 -24.83
N LEU A 123 -2.38 -7.80 -23.87
CA LEU A 123 -1.63 -9.03 -24.06
C LEU A 123 -2.34 -9.98 -25.03
N LYS A 124 -1.53 -10.77 -25.74
CA LYS A 124 -2.02 -11.78 -26.67
C LYS A 124 -2.72 -12.91 -25.91
N PRO A 125 -3.76 -13.55 -26.48
CA PRO A 125 -4.35 -14.77 -25.92
C PRO A 125 -3.31 -15.87 -25.76
N TYR A 126 -3.43 -16.65 -24.69
CA TYR A 126 -2.57 -17.80 -24.45
C TYR A 126 -2.94 -18.97 -25.36
N ASP A 127 -1.95 -19.57 -26.01
CA ASP A 127 -2.16 -20.72 -26.88
C ASP A 127 -2.29 -22.01 -26.05
N LEU A 128 -3.53 -22.42 -25.81
CA LEU A 128 -3.84 -23.66 -25.10
C LEU A 128 -3.34 -24.91 -25.84
N GLN A 129 -3.21 -24.88 -27.18
CA GLN A 129 -2.68 -26.02 -27.93
C GLN A 129 -1.20 -26.22 -27.66
N ASN A 130 -0.45 -25.12 -27.46
CA ASN A 130 0.99 -25.14 -27.18
C ASN A 130 1.34 -24.82 -25.71
N ALA A 131 0.40 -25.07 -24.80
CA ALA A 131 0.52 -24.78 -23.36
C ALA A 131 1.51 -25.70 -22.62
N THR A 132 2.81 -25.50 -22.87
CA THR A 132 3.90 -26.36 -22.37
C THR A 132 3.88 -26.49 -20.85
N LEU A 133 3.66 -25.39 -20.13
CA LEU A 133 3.62 -25.39 -18.66
C LEU A 133 2.46 -26.20 -18.08
N ILE A 134 1.27 -26.08 -18.69
CA ILE A 134 0.05 -26.76 -18.25
C ILE A 134 0.20 -28.27 -18.48
N LYS A 135 0.65 -28.65 -19.68
CA LYS A 135 0.89 -30.05 -20.05
C LYS A 135 1.95 -30.70 -19.16
N LYS A 136 3.05 -30.01 -18.85
CA LYS A 136 4.10 -30.50 -17.92
C LYS A 136 3.57 -30.78 -16.51
N ARG A 137 2.47 -30.13 -16.10
CA ARG A 137 1.82 -30.35 -14.81
C ARG A 137 0.72 -31.43 -14.84
N GLY A 138 0.55 -32.11 -15.97
CA GLY A 138 -0.45 -33.16 -16.13
C GLY A 138 -1.90 -32.64 -16.14
N ILE A 139 -2.10 -31.35 -16.41
CA ILE A 139 -3.43 -30.73 -16.45
C ILE A 139 -3.96 -30.81 -17.88
N ASP A 140 -5.18 -31.33 -18.05
CA ASP A 140 -5.87 -31.32 -19.35
C ASP A 140 -6.23 -29.87 -19.73
N THR A 141 -5.71 -29.43 -20.87
CA THR A 141 -5.95 -28.07 -21.40
C THR A 141 -7.42 -27.82 -21.73
N LYS A 142 -8.23 -28.87 -21.98
CA LYS A 142 -9.68 -28.72 -22.21
C LYS A 142 -10.40 -28.12 -21.01
N LEU A 143 -9.91 -28.35 -19.80
CA LEU A 143 -10.47 -27.76 -18.57
C LEU A 143 -10.31 -26.23 -18.54
N LEU A 144 -9.40 -25.67 -19.35
CA LEU A 144 -9.09 -24.25 -19.39
C LEU A 144 -9.79 -23.51 -20.53
N GLU A 145 -10.43 -24.23 -21.47
CA GLU A 145 -11.12 -23.62 -22.61
C GLU A 145 -12.22 -22.60 -22.20
N PRO A 146 -13.03 -22.83 -21.14
CA PRO A 146 -14.00 -21.84 -20.67
C PRO A 146 -13.37 -20.51 -20.22
N TYR A 147 -12.08 -20.52 -19.90
CA TYR A 147 -11.36 -19.37 -19.34
C TYR A 147 -10.39 -18.72 -20.34
N LYS A 148 -10.36 -19.14 -21.61
CA LYS A 148 -9.34 -18.72 -22.59
C LYS A 148 -9.17 -17.21 -22.73
N GLU A 149 -10.23 -16.43 -22.59
CA GLU A 149 -10.19 -14.97 -22.67
C GLU A 149 -9.39 -14.33 -21.52
N HIS A 150 -9.27 -15.05 -20.40
CA HIS A 150 -8.53 -14.66 -19.20
C HIS A 150 -7.11 -15.24 -19.15
N LEU A 151 -6.72 -16.05 -20.14
CA LEU A 151 -5.38 -16.62 -20.24
C LEU A 151 -4.60 -15.81 -21.28
N LYS A 152 -3.53 -15.15 -20.85
CA LYS A 152 -2.70 -14.29 -21.71
C LYS A 152 -1.28 -14.83 -21.85
N THR A 153 -0.55 -14.33 -22.83
CA THR A 153 0.86 -14.68 -23.07
C THR A 153 1.74 -13.47 -23.36
N ASP A 154 3.03 -13.60 -23.08
CA ASP A 154 4.07 -12.75 -23.62
C ASP A 154 4.72 -13.37 -24.87
N ASN A 155 5.76 -12.69 -25.39
CA ASN A 155 6.55 -13.12 -26.54
C ASN A 155 7.36 -14.41 -26.29
N PHE A 156 7.44 -14.90 -25.06
CA PHE A 156 8.16 -16.12 -24.67
C PHE A 156 7.21 -17.29 -24.36
N ASN A 157 5.93 -17.15 -24.74
CA ASN A 157 4.86 -18.12 -24.49
C ASN A 157 4.60 -18.41 -22.99
N ASN A 158 4.98 -17.50 -22.08
CA ASN A 158 4.73 -17.68 -20.65
C ASN A 158 3.25 -17.45 -20.35
N LEU A 159 2.66 -18.27 -19.46
CA LEU A 159 1.29 -18.06 -19.02
C LEU A 159 1.20 -16.81 -18.13
N ILE A 160 0.31 -15.90 -18.49
CA ILE A 160 0.04 -14.66 -17.77
C ILE A 160 -1.41 -14.63 -17.30
N LEU A 161 -1.61 -14.32 -16.01
CA LEU A 161 -2.91 -14.29 -15.34
C LEU A 161 -3.10 -12.95 -14.62
N ALA A 162 -4.32 -12.42 -14.63
CA ALA A 162 -4.68 -11.29 -13.77
C ALA A 162 -4.75 -11.75 -12.30
N THR A 163 -4.36 -10.87 -11.37
CA THR A 163 -4.55 -11.07 -9.93
C THR A 163 -5.60 -10.11 -9.42
N TYR A 164 -6.42 -10.60 -8.50
CA TYR A 164 -7.56 -9.86 -7.97
C TYR A 164 -7.48 -9.75 -6.45
N LEU A 165 -8.00 -8.64 -5.93
CA LEU A 165 -8.26 -8.45 -4.51
C LEU A 165 -9.76 -8.27 -4.30
N ALA A 166 -10.27 -8.96 -3.30
CA ALA A 166 -11.62 -8.80 -2.79
C ALA A 166 -11.56 -7.90 -1.56
N PHE A 167 -12.46 -6.92 -1.47
CA PHE A 167 -12.57 -6.05 -0.31
C PHE A 167 -14.00 -6.08 0.21
N GLU A 168 -14.16 -6.15 1.52
CA GLU A 168 -15.49 -6.05 2.12
C GLU A 168 -15.88 -4.58 2.20
N ASN A 169 -16.94 -4.19 1.50
CA ASN A 169 -17.53 -2.87 1.60
C ASN A 169 -18.86 -3.00 2.34
N LYS A 170 -18.91 -2.56 3.60
CA LYS A 170 -20.10 -2.65 4.46
C LYS A 170 -21.34 -1.93 3.90
N ASN A 171 -21.16 -1.05 2.92
CA ASN A 171 -22.25 -0.33 2.26
C ASN A 171 -22.77 -1.05 1.01
N LEU A 172 -22.08 -2.11 0.54
CA LEU A 172 -22.48 -2.92 -0.60
C LEU A 172 -22.89 -4.31 -0.11
N ASN A 173 -24.06 -4.79 -0.55
CA ASN A 173 -24.48 -6.17 -0.32
C ASN A 173 -23.74 -7.20 -1.21
N VAL A 174 -22.63 -6.78 -1.82
CA VAL A 174 -21.77 -7.57 -2.70
C VAL A 174 -20.32 -7.34 -2.29
N ILE A 175 -19.45 -8.31 -2.56
CA ILE A 175 -18.00 -8.17 -2.37
C ILE A 175 -17.40 -7.70 -3.70
N PRO A 176 -16.93 -6.45 -3.81
CA PRO A 176 -16.22 -6.01 -5.00
C PRO A 176 -14.92 -6.77 -5.17
N ILE A 177 -14.64 -7.19 -6.41
CA ILE A 177 -13.40 -7.85 -6.80
C ILE A 177 -12.71 -6.95 -7.83
N HIS A 178 -11.51 -6.48 -7.50
CA HIS A 178 -10.74 -5.58 -8.35
C HIS A 178 -9.46 -6.26 -8.84
N GLN A 179 -9.18 -6.15 -10.14
CA GLN A 179 -7.87 -6.51 -10.66
C GLN A 179 -6.83 -5.56 -10.08
N CYS A 180 -5.78 -6.11 -9.47
CA CYS A 180 -4.73 -5.34 -8.79
C CYS A 180 -3.32 -5.63 -9.31
N GLY A 181 -3.19 -6.60 -10.23
CA GLY A 181 -1.89 -7.02 -10.72
C GLY A 181 -1.97 -8.05 -11.82
N ILE A 182 -0.79 -8.51 -12.24
CA ILE A 182 -0.59 -9.54 -13.25
C ILE A 182 0.48 -10.49 -12.71
N ASN A 183 0.24 -11.79 -12.81
CA ASN A 183 1.20 -12.82 -12.45
C ASN A 183 1.69 -13.54 -13.71
N LYS A 184 3.00 -13.61 -13.87
CA LYS A 184 3.67 -14.31 -14.97
C LYS A 184 4.24 -15.64 -14.49
N ARG A 185 3.84 -16.73 -15.13
CA ARG A 185 4.33 -18.08 -14.86
C ARG A 185 5.35 -18.46 -15.93
N LEU A 186 6.61 -18.58 -15.52
CA LEU A 186 7.71 -18.87 -16.44
C LEU A 186 7.69 -20.34 -16.90
N ASN A 187 7.86 -20.55 -18.20
CA ASN A 187 8.06 -21.87 -18.80
C ASN A 187 9.44 -22.45 -18.49
N THR A 188 10.43 -21.56 -18.36
CA THR A 188 11.83 -21.88 -18.08
C THR A 188 12.26 -21.23 -16.77
N PRO A 189 13.01 -21.95 -15.92
CA PRO A 189 13.57 -21.36 -14.71
C PRO A 189 14.57 -20.26 -15.07
N LEU A 190 14.68 -19.26 -14.19
CA LEU A 190 15.72 -18.24 -14.30
C LEU A 190 17.06 -18.86 -13.93
N SER A 191 17.92 -19.05 -14.92
CA SER A 191 19.28 -19.58 -14.75
C SER A 191 20.33 -18.49 -14.51
N THR A 192 19.99 -17.22 -14.71
CA THR A 192 20.91 -16.09 -14.55
C THR A 192 20.32 -14.99 -13.67
N ASP A 193 21.19 -14.17 -13.07
CA ASP A 193 20.80 -12.93 -12.41
C ASP A 193 20.57 -11.78 -13.41
N LYS A 194 20.33 -10.57 -12.90
CA LYS A 194 20.07 -9.38 -13.74
C LYS A 194 21.30 -8.93 -14.53
N GLU A 195 22.49 -9.31 -14.11
CA GLU A 195 23.78 -8.97 -14.72
C GLU A 195 24.26 -10.04 -15.70
N GLY A 196 23.54 -11.17 -15.78
CA GLY A 196 23.83 -12.29 -16.66
C GLY A 196 24.69 -13.39 -16.02
N ASN A 197 25.01 -13.29 -14.73
CA ASN A 197 25.78 -14.32 -14.04
C ASN A 197 24.92 -15.56 -13.79
N ILE A 198 25.49 -16.75 -13.96
CA ILE A 198 24.80 -18.02 -13.73
C ILE A 198 24.46 -18.15 -12.25
N ARG A 199 23.18 -18.36 -11.93
CA ARG A 199 22.75 -18.73 -10.59
C ARG A 199 23.16 -20.18 -10.37
N ALA A 200 24.05 -20.41 -9.41
CA ALA A 200 24.49 -21.76 -9.05
C ALA A 200 23.25 -22.64 -8.79
N THR A 201 23.09 -23.66 -9.63
CA THR A 201 22.10 -24.71 -9.43
C THR A 201 22.69 -25.69 -8.42
N ASN A 202 22.13 -25.74 -7.21
CA ASN A 202 22.32 -26.87 -6.30
C ASN A 202 21.61 -28.11 -6.83
#